data_AF-A0A261EPR8-F1
#
_entry.id   AF-A0A261EPR8-F1
#
_cell.length_a   1.000
_cell.length_b   1.000
_cell.length_c   1.000
_cell.angle_alpha   90.00
_cell.angle_beta   90.00
_cell.angle_gamma   90.00
#
_symmetry.space_group_name_H-M   'P 1'
#
loop_
_entity.id
_entity.type
_entity.pdbx_description
1 polymer ?
#
loop_
_entity_poly.entity_id
_entity_poly.type
_entity_poly.pdbx_seq_one_letter_code
_entity_poly.pdbx_strand_id
1 'polypeptide(L)'
;MKACGFPGCVEPATMGDWCTVHARFARRIVFSAVAFHPSMQRLDKAQAVKVLEEAAELSVAVNEYRKGQGSRMAALDELADLVQTLANLCDAYGFTDEEIREASERVQRRNVERGRYADGERRMF
;
A
#
# COMPACT_ATOMS: atom_id res chain seq x y z
N MET A 1 -32.56 -32.03 14.63
CA MET A 1 -32.02 -30.80 15.24
C MET A 1 -32.20 -29.67 14.24
N LYS A 2 -32.78 -28.56 14.69
CA LYS A 2 -33.28 -27.46 13.85
C LYS A 2 -32.14 -26.72 13.17
N ALA A 3 -32.33 -26.39 11.89
CA ALA A 3 -31.56 -25.41 11.15
C ALA A 3 -31.70 -24.04 11.84
N CYS A 4 -30.58 -23.41 12.20
CA CYS A 4 -30.57 -22.01 12.60
C CYS A 4 -30.75 -21.15 11.33
N GLY A 5 -31.94 -20.62 11.14
CA GLY A 5 -32.29 -19.67 10.09
C GLY A 5 -31.92 -18.24 10.48
N PHE A 6 -30.69 -17.82 10.17
CA PHE A 6 -30.30 -16.42 10.12
C PHE A 6 -29.80 -16.07 8.72
N PRO A 7 -30.46 -15.16 7.98
CA PRO A 7 -29.93 -14.63 6.73
C PRO A 7 -28.82 -13.64 7.07
N GLY A 8 -27.56 -14.03 6.83
CA GLY A 8 -26.40 -13.18 7.10
C GLY A 8 -25.17 -13.89 7.66
N CYS A 9 -25.22 -15.21 7.91
CA CYS A 9 -24.02 -16.00 8.19
C CYS A 9 -23.23 -16.20 6.89
N VAL A 10 -22.37 -15.22 6.56
CA VAL A 10 -21.31 -15.44 5.58
C VAL A 10 -20.38 -16.49 6.20
N GLU A 11 -20.27 -17.66 5.56
CA GLU A 11 -19.29 -18.67 5.95
C GLU A 11 -17.90 -18.01 6.04
N PRO A 12 -17.06 -18.37 7.04
CA PRO A 12 -15.70 -17.87 7.08
C PRO A 12 -15.00 -18.33 5.80
N ALA A 13 -14.60 -17.35 4.97
CA ALA A 13 -13.85 -17.58 3.74
C ALA A 13 -12.74 -18.61 4.02
N THR A 14 -12.90 -19.79 3.45
CA THR A 14 -11.95 -20.87 3.66
C THR A 14 -10.59 -20.44 3.10
N MET A 15 -9.51 -20.99 3.65
CA MET A 15 -8.11 -20.71 3.27
C MET A 15 -7.84 -20.82 1.75
N GLY A 16 -8.74 -21.43 0.96
CA GLY A 16 -8.70 -21.50 -0.50
C GLY A 16 -9.09 -20.21 -1.25
N ASP A 17 -9.95 -19.36 -0.69
CA ASP A 17 -10.35 -18.09 -1.32
C ASP A 17 -9.20 -17.08 -1.32
N TRP A 18 -8.36 -17.15 -0.28
CA TRP A 18 -7.15 -16.36 -0.07
C TRP A 18 -6.12 -16.52 -1.19
N CYS A 19 -5.72 -17.76 -1.48
CA CYS A 19 -4.74 -18.07 -2.53
C CYS A 19 -5.26 -17.66 -3.92
N THR A 20 -6.57 -17.77 -4.14
CA THR A 20 -7.19 -17.51 -5.45
C THR A 20 -7.25 -16.01 -5.79
N VAL A 21 -7.53 -15.14 -4.82
CA VAL A 21 -7.50 -13.67 -5.02
C VAL A 21 -6.06 -13.16 -5.23
N HIS A 22 -5.09 -13.71 -4.49
CA HIS A 22 -3.67 -13.40 -4.69
C HIS A 22 -3.23 -13.68 -6.12
N ALA A 23 -3.56 -14.86 -6.66
CA ALA A 23 -3.12 -15.23 -8.01
C ALA A 23 -3.72 -14.35 -9.12
N ARG A 24 -4.93 -13.81 -8.93
CA ARG A 24 -5.65 -13.04 -9.97
C ARG A 24 -5.27 -11.55 -10.04
N PHE A 25 -4.80 -10.96 -8.96
CA PHE A 25 -4.48 -9.51 -8.88
C PHE A 25 -3.02 -9.21 -8.52
N ALA A 26 -2.17 -10.22 -8.38
CA ALA A 26 -0.76 -10.02 -8.03
C ALA A 26 0.05 -9.46 -9.21
N ARG A 27 0.18 -8.14 -9.25
CA ARG A 27 1.28 -7.47 -9.95
C ARG A 27 2.33 -7.07 -8.93
N ARG A 28 3.54 -7.62 -9.06
CA ARG A 28 4.70 -7.16 -8.29
C ARG A 28 5.27 -5.90 -8.93
N ILE A 29 5.40 -4.83 -8.16
CA ILE A 29 6.20 -3.66 -8.51
C ILE A 29 7.46 -3.73 -7.66
N VAL A 30 8.62 -3.67 -8.31
CA VAL A 30 9.91 -3.63 -7.63
C VAL A 30 10.39 -2.19 -7.69
N PHE A 31 10.64 -1.60 -6.53
CA PHE A 31 11.29 -0.30 -6.44
C PHE A 31 12.81 -0.46 -6.51
N SER A 32 13.51 0.53 -7.06
CA SER A 32 14.97 0.56 -7.10
C SER A 32 15.58 0.58 -5.69
N ALA A 33 16.89 0.34 -5.61
CA ALA A 33 17.62 0.49 -4.36
C ALA A 33 17.41 1.90 -3.79
N VAL A 34 17.09 1.94 -2.49
CA VAL A 34 16.91 3.14 -1.69
C VAL A 34 18.19 3.40 -0.91
N ALA A 35 18.55 4.67 -0.73
CA ALA A 35 19.74 5.07 0.01
C ALA A 35 19.41 5.19 1.51
N PHE A 36 20.29 4.66 2.36
CA PHE A 36 20.17 4.82 3.81
C PHE A 36 21.29 5.71 4.32
N HIS A 37 20.92 6.82 4.96
CA HIS A 37 21.88 7.72 5.58
C HIS A 37 21.40 8.09 6.99
N PRO A 38 22.23 7.96 8.05
CA PRO A 38 21.81 8.21 9.43
C PRO A 38 21.22 9.60 9.68
N SER A 39 21.63 10.63 8.92
CA SER A 39 21.07 11.98 9.05
C SER A 39 19.60 12.10 8.61
N MET A 40 19.09 11.11 7.87
CA MET A 40 17.71 11.05 7.36
C MET A 40 16.83 10.13 8.21
N GLN A 41 17.35 9.62 9.32
CA GLN A 41 16.68 8.65 10.19
C GLN A 41 16.40 9.31 11.53
N ARG A 42 15.11 9.50 11.84
CA ARG A 42 14.67 10.09 13.09
C ARG A 42 13.75 9.12 13.82
N LEU A 43 14.05 8.86 15.08
CA LEU A 43 13.18 8.11 15.99
C LEU A 43 12.18 9.03 16.70
N ASP A 44 11.60 9.96 15.96
CA ASP A 44 10.63 10.93 16.47
C ASP A 44 9.46 11.14 15.51
N LYS A 45 8.49 11.95 15.95
CA LYS A 45 7.31 12.28 15.16
C LYS A 45 7.65 12.89 13.80
N ALA A 46 8.79 13.56 13.66
CA ALA A 46 9.15 14.22 12.40
C ALA A 46 9.37 13.22 11.27
N GLN A 47 9.83 12.00 11.57
CA GLN A 47 9.95 10.93 10.56
C GLN A 47 8.59 10.58 9.95
N ALA A 48 7.57 10.45 10.77
CA ALA A 48 6.21 10.17 10.31
C ALA A 48 5.58 11.37 9.59
N VAL A 49 5.91 12.60 10.00
CA VAL A 49 5.48 13.82 9.29
C VAL A 49 6.07 13.87 7.89
N LYS A 50 7.34 13.47 7.70
CA LYS A 50 7.96 13.45 6.38
C LYS A 50 7.22 12.55 5.39
N VAL A 51 6.72 11.39 5.83
CA VAL A 51 5.86 10.53 5.01
C VAL A 51 4.61 11.25 4.52
N LEU A 52 4.00 12.11 5.36
CA LEU A 52 2.82 12.88 4.98
C LEU A 52 3.16 13.99 3.98
N GLU A 53 4.32 14.63 4.11
CA GLU A 53 4.80 15.67 3.18
C GLU A 53 4.98 15.09 1.78
N GLU A 54 5.77 14.02 1.64
CA GLU A 54 6.03 13.37 0.35
C GLU A 54 4.76 12.80 -0.29
N ALA A 55 3.84 12.28 0.54
CA ALA A 55 2.54 11.82 0.04
C ALA A 55 1.67 12.98 -0.48
N ALA A 56 1.78 14.17 0.12
CA ALA A 56 1.09 15.37 -0.36
C ALA A 56 1.70 15.87 -1.67
N GLU A 57 3.04 15.90 -1.77
CA GLU A 57 3.77 16.31 -2.98
C GLU A 57 3.44 15.40 -4.17
N LEU A 58 3.48 14.07 -3.96
CA LEU A 58 3.04 13.09 -4.95
C LEU A 58 1.59 13.32 -5.40
N SER A 59 0.68 13.59 -4.46
CA SER A 59 -0.73 13.85 -4.77
C SER A 59 -0.89 15.07 -5.68
N VAL A 60 -0.16 16.14 -5.41
CA VAL A 60 -0.13 17.35 -6.24
C VAL A 60 0.42 17.01 -7.64
N ALA A 61 1.61 16.40 -7.72
CA ALA A 61 2.26 16.11 -9.00
C ALA A 61 1.42 15.17 -9.89
N VAL A 62 0.80 14.13 -9.31
CA VAL A 62 -0.11 13.24 -10.06
C VAL A 62 -1.33 14.00 -10.57
N ASN A 63 -1.92 14.89 -9.77
CA ASN A 63 -3.09 15.66 -10.19
C ASN A 63 -2.75 16.66 -11.29
N GLU A 64 -1.60 17.33 -11.21
CA GLU A 64 -1.13 18.23 -12.25
C GLU A 64 -0.80 17.48 -13.55
N TYR A 65 -0.15 16.32 -13.47
CA TYR A 65 0.03 15.43 -14.62
C TYR A 65 -1.32 15.03 -15.24
N ARG A 66 -2.30 14.63 -14.43
CA ARG A 66 -3.66 14.24 -14.89
C ARG A 66 -4.38 15.39 -15.60
N LYS A 67 -4.20 16.63 -15.16
CA LYS A 67 -4.78 17.83 -15.80
C LYS A 67 -4.00 18.32 -17.03
N GLY A 68 -2.87 17.68 -17.37
CA GLY A 68 -1.98 18.13 -18.43
C GLY A 68 -1.17 19.39 -18.07
N GLN A 69 -1.08 19.71 -16.78
CA GLN A 69 -0.35 20.87 -16.23
C GLN A 69 1.02 20.50 -15.66
N GLY A 70 1.30 19.21 -15.52
CA GLY A 70 2.56 18.65 -15.04
C GLY A 70 3.14 17.60 -15.98
N SER A 71 4.30 17.05 -15.62
CA SER A 71 4.95 15.98 -16.39
C SER A 71 4.81 14.63 -15.70
N ARG A 72 4.82 13.57 -16.50
CA ARG A 72 4.89 12.19 -15.98
C ARG A 72 6.14 11.96 -15.14
N MET A 73 7.25 12.63 -15.51
CA MET A 73 8.51 12.51 -14.79
C MET A 73 8.44 13.13 -13.41
N ALA A 74 7.84 14.32 -13.27
CA ALA A 74 7.65 14.95 -11.96
C ALA A 74 6.83 14.03 -11.02
N ALA A 75 5.74 13.45 -11.50
CA ALA A 75 4.96 12.50 -10.70
C ALA A 75 5.72 11.20 -10.34
N LEU A 76 6.72 10.81 -11.14
CA LEU A 76 7.59 9.67 -10.82
C LEU A 76 8.68 10.03 -9.81
N ASP A 77 9.21 11.25 -9.88
CA ASP A 77 10.23 11.73 -8.95
C ASP A 77 9.61 11.82 -7.53
N GLU A 78 8.42 12.42 -7.39
CA GLU A 78 7.71 12.46 -6.11
C GLU A 78 7.34 11.05 -5.59
N LEU A 79 7.10 10.09 -6.49
CA LEU A 79 6.87 8.71 -6.10
C LEU A 79 8.16 8.07 -5.54
N ALA A 80 9.31 8.39 -6.15
CA ALA A 80 10.60 7.92 -5.68
C ALA A 80 10.95 8.51 -4.31
N ASP A 81 10.67 9.80 -4.08
CA ASP A 81 10.91 10.46 -2.79
C ASP A 81 10.02 9.90 -1.67
N LEU A 82 8.76 9.60 -1.96
CA LEU A 82 7.88 8.89 -1.03
C LEU A 82 8.41 7.49 -0.70
N VAL A 83 8.84 6.72 -1.71
CA VAL A 83 9.42 5.37 -1.50
C VAL A 83 10.69 5.44 -0.65
N GLN A 84 11.58 6.40 -0.93
CA GLN A 84 12.79 6.65 -0.17
C GLN A 84 12.47 7.02 1.29
N THR A 85 11.44 7.82 1.52
CA THR A 85 11.01 8.23 2.85
C THR A 85 10.38 7.08 3.64
N LEU A 86 9.61 6.20 2.98
CA LEU A 86 9.11 4.97 3.59
C LEU A 86 10.25 4.01 3.97
N ALA A 87 11.28 3.89 3.14
CA ALA A 87 12.46 3.10 3.46
C ALA A 87 13.20 3.66 4.68
N ASN A 88 13.41 4.98 4.74
CA ASN A 88 14.02 5.64 5.88
C ASN A 88 13.21 5.45 7.18
N LEU A 89 11.87 5.44 7.10
CA LEU A 89 11.01 5.12 8.24
C LEU A 89 11.22 3.67 8.70
N CYS A 90 11.24 2.71 7.77
CA CYS A 90 11.44 1.30 8.11
C CYS A 90 12.78 1.07 8.80
N ASP A 91 13.86 1.63 8.26
CA ASP A 91 15.18 1.51 8.85
C ASP A 91 15.29 2.22 10.20
N ALA A 92 14.74 3.45 10.32
CA ALA A 92 14.76 4.19 11.57
C ALA A 92 14.10 3.40 12.72
N TYR A 93 13.00 2.70 12.44
CA TYR A 93 12.26 1.91 13.44
C TYR A 93 12.67 0.42 13.50
N GLY A 94 13.62 -0.01 12.67
CA GLY A 94 14.09 -1.40 12.60
C GLY A 94 13.03 -2.39 12.10
N PHE A 95 12.09 -1.95 11.26
CA PHE A 95 11.11 -2.85 10.64
C PHE A 95 11.79 -3.77 9.64
N THR A 96 11.66 -5.07 9.87
CA THR A 96 12.24 -6.10 9.01
C THR A 96 11.38 -6.37 7.78
N ASP A 97 12.01 -6.88 6.72
CA ASP A 97 11.30 -7.32 5.51
C ASP A 97 10.18 -8.32 5.84
N GLU A 98 10.41 -9.20 6.81
CA GLU A 98 9.45 -10.20 7.25
C GLU A 98 8.23 -9.57 7.94
N GLU A 99 8.44 -8.63 8.87
CA GLU A 99 7.34 -7.92 9.52
C GLU A 99 6.50 -7.11 8.54
N ILE A 100 7.16 -6.47 7.56
CA ILE A 100 6.49 -5.72 6.49
C ILE A 100 5.68 -6.67 5.60
N ARG A 101 6.24 -7.83 5.23
CA ARG A 101 5.54 -8.87 4.45
C ARG A 101 4.30 -9.34 5.18
N GLU A 102 4.43 -9.72 6.45
CA GLU A 102 3.28 -10.18 7.25
C GLU A 102 2.22 -9.07 7.43
N ALA A 103 2.64 -7.82 7.68
CA ALA A 103 1.73 -6.70 7.79
C ALA A 103 0.94 -6.48 6.48
N SER A 104 1.63 -6.59 5.33
CA SER A 104 1.03 -6.50 4.00
C SER A 104 0.00 -7.60 3.76
N GLU A 105 0.29 -8.84 4.15
CA GLU A 105 -0.64 -9.98 4.06
C GLU A 105 -1.88 -9.76 4.95
N ARG A 106 -1.71 -9.26 6.18
CA ARG A 106 -2.83 -8.93 7.07
C ARG A 106 -3.72 -7.81 6.50
N VAL A 107 -3.13 -6.79 5.86
CA VAL A 107 -3.89 -5.70 5.20
C VAL A 107 -4.71 -6.23 4.05
N GLN A 108 -4.07 -7.01 3.17
CA GLN A 108 -4.75 -7.67 2.07
C GLN A 108 -5.90 -8.51 2.61
N ARG A 109 -5.69 -9.16 3.76
CA ARG A 109 -6.74 -9.95 4.40
C ARG A 109 -8.01 -9.26 4.79
N ARG A 110 -7.84 -8.16 5.49
CA ARG A 110 -8.97 -7.31 5.82
C ARG A 110 -9.63 -6.74 4.57
N ASN A 111 -8.91 -6.51 3.47
CA ASN A 111 -9.51 -5.96 2.25
C ASN A 111 -10.38 -6.97 1.50
N VAL A 112 -10.00 -8.26 1.45
CA VAL A 112 -10.86 -9.33 0.90
C VAL A 112 -12.10 -9.50 1.77
N GLU A 113 -11.93 -9.61 3.09
CA GLU A 113 -13.04 -9.75 4.03
C GLU A 113 -14.03 -8.58 3.94
N ARG A 114 -13.55 -7.38 3.61
CA ARG A 114 -14.36 -6.18 3.38
C ARG A 114 -14.93 -6.06 1.96
N GLY A 115 -14.70 -7.03 1.07
CA GLY A 115 -15.16 -6.99 -0.32
C GLY A 115 -14.59 -5.84 -1.15
N ARG A 116 -13.38 -5.35 -0.83
CA ARG A 116 -12.75 -4.21 -1.53
C ARG A 116 -12.12 -4.56 -2.88
N TYR A 117 -11.90 -5.85 -3.14
CA TYR A 117 -11.39 -6.33 -4.41
C TYR A 117 -12.57 -6.79 -5.27
N ALA A 118 -12.69 -6.22 -6.46
CA ALA A 118 -13.72 -6.56 -7.43
C ALA A 118 -13.07 -6.76 -8.81
N ASP A 119 -13.63 -7.67 -9.60
CA ASP A 119 -13.27 -7.82 -11.01
C ASP A 119 -13.69 -6.58 -11.81
N GLY A 120 -12.89 -6.19 -12.80
CA GLY A 120 -13.22 -5.09 -13.72
C GLY A 120 -12.03 -4.21 -14.10
N GLU A 121 -12.29 -3.26 -15.00
CA GLU A 121 -11.29 -2.30 -15.46
C GLU A 121 -10.91 -1.29 -14.35
N ARG A 122 -9.71 -0.71 -14.49
CA ARG A 122 -9.27 0.39 -13.63
C ARG A 122 -10.29 1.53 -13.74
N ARG A 123 -10.97 1.85 -12.63
CA ARG A 123 -11.86 3.00 -12.57
C ARG A 123 -11.04 4.29 -12.73
N MET A 124 -11.35 5.05 -13.77
CA MET A 124 -10.96 6.47 -13.85
C MET A 124 -12.10 7.28 -13.22
N PHE A 125 -11.79 8.10 -12.22
CA PHE A 125 -12.73 9.02 -11.58
C PHE A 125 -12.66 10.40 -12.26
#